data_AF-A0A9P6WX91-F1
#
_entry.id   AF-A0A9P6WX91-F1
#
_cell.length_a   1.000
_cell.length_b   1.000
_cell.length_c   1.000
_cell.angle_alpha   90.00
_cell.angle_beta   90.00
_cell.angle_gamma   90.00
#
_symmetry.space_group_name_H-M   'P 1'
#
loop_
_entity.id
_entity.type
_entity.pdbx_description
1 polymer ?
#
loop_
_entity_poly.entity_id
_entity_poly.type
_entity_poly.pdbx_seq_one_letter_code
_entity_poly.pdbx_strand_id
1 'polypeptide(L)'
;MLKSIADEFSLASVNAFKTYKILFVHGSGENVYLWSLRFEPNGPIYGLWLEDMLPMKPDIDDKLDTLPSFLRFFWAMKIFVALYCLFE
;
A
#
# COMPACT_ATOMS: atom_id res chain seq x y z
N MET A 1 -11.56 2.80 18.87
CA MET A 1 -12.38 2.76 17.63
C MET A 1 -12.18 1.50 16.79
N LEU A 2 -11.05 0.75 16.89
CA LEU A 2 -10.94 -0.59 16.29
C LEU A 2 -11.61 -1.71 17.11
N LYS A 3 -11.59 -1.61 18.46
CA LYS A 3 -12.17 -2.64 19.35
C LYS A 3 -13.66 -2.91 19.09
N SER A 4 -14.46 -1.85 18.92
CA SER A 4 -15.89 -1.96 18.67
C SER A 4 -16.22 -2.60 17.31
N ILE A 5 -15.35 -2.42 16.30
CA ILE A 5 -15.54 -2.97 14.96
C ILE A 5 -15.11 -4.45 14.91
N ALA A 6 -14.10 -4.84 15.70
CA ALA A 6 -13.64 -6.22 15.78
C ALA A 6 -14.69 -7.17 16.37
N ASP A 7 -15.56 -6.67 17.25
CA ASP A 7 -16.65 -7.45 17.83
C ASP A 7 -17.78 -7.73 16.81
N GLU A 8 -17.89 -6.88 15.78
CA GLU A 8 -18.90 -7.00 14.72
C GLU A 8 -18.36 -7.72 13.46
N PHE A 9 -17.05 -7.60 13.19
CA PHE A 9 -16.42 -8.16 11.98
C PHE A 9 -15.22 -9.02 12.36
N SER A 10 -15.32 -10.34 12.17
CA SER A 10 -14.26 -11.31 12.50
C SER A 10 -12.92 -11.01 11.82
N LEU A 11 -12.95 -10.45 10.61
CA LEU A 11 -11.77 -10.03 9.86
C LEU A 11 -11.07 -8.81 10.47
N ALA A 12 -11.78 -8.00 11.27
CA ALA A 12 -11.22 -6.83 11.94
C ALA A 12 -10.57 -7.16 13.30
N SER A 13 -10.62 -8.43 13.74
CA SER A 13 -9.85 -8.87 14.91
C SER A 13 -8.35 -8.72 14.69
N VAL A 14 -7.59 -8.35 15.71
CA VAL A 14 -6.11 -8.19 15.59
C VAL A 14 -5.44 -9.47 15.10
N ASN A 15 -5.97 -10.64 15.47
CA ASN A 15 -5.42 -11.93 15.03
C ASN A 15 -5.62 -12.20 13.54
N ALA A 16 -6.72 -11.73 12.94
CA ALA A 16 -6.91 -11.79 11.50
C ALA A 16 -6.16 -10.64 10.82
N PHE A 17 -6.28 -9.43 11.36
CA PHE A 17 -5.73 -8.23 10.73
C PHE A 17 -4.20 -8.20 10.73
N LYS A 18 -3.51 -8.91 11.64
CA LYS A 18 -2.04 -9.03 11.64
C LYS A 18 -1.51 -9.81 10.44
N THR A 19 -2.33 -10.67 9.83
CA THR A 19 -1.94 -11.46 8.65
C THR A 19 -2.22 -10.71 7.36
N TYR A 20 -3.04 -9.65 7.42
CA TYR A 20 -3.32 -8.82 6.25
C TYR A 20 -2.24 -7.75 6.06
N LYS A 21 -1.78 -7.65 4.82
CA LYS A 21 -1.06 -6.49 4.32
C LYS A 21 -1.99 -5.71 3.41
N ILE A 22 -2.28 -4.47 3.79
CA ILE A 22 -3.14 -3.60 2.99
C ILE A 22 -2.25 -2.61 2.27
N LEU A 23 -2.36 -2.59 0.94
CA LEU A 23 -1.76 -1.56 0.10
C LEU A 23 -2.86 -0.62 -0.36
N PHE A 24 -2.57 0.68 -0.35
CA PHE A 24 -3.49 1.67 -0.89
C PHE A 24 -2.73 2.64 -1.79
N VAL A 25 -3.37 2.93 -2.92
CA VAL A 25 -2.89 3.87 -3.92
C VAL A 25 -3.72 5.13 -3.80
N HIS A 26 -3.06 6.26 -3.56
CA HIS A 26 -3.70 7.54 -3.31
C HIS A 26 -3.13 8.59 -4.25
N GLY A 27 -3.99 9.22 -5.06
CA GLY A 27 -3.62 10.37 -5.89
C GLY A 27 -3.78 11.68 -5.11
N SER A 28 -2.76 12.53 -5.11
CA SER A 28 -2.82 13.88 -4.54
C SER A 28 -1.95 14.85 -5.34
N GLY A 29 -2.56 15.93 -5.85
CA GLY A 29 -1.91 16.84 -6.79
C GLY A 29 -1.46 16.09 -8.05
N GLU A 30 -0.19 16.29 -8.42
CA GLU A 30 0.46 15.62 -9.55
C GLU A 30 1.19 14.35 -9.12
N ASN A 31 0.81 13.71 -8.02
CA ASN A 31 1.50 12.52 -7.52
C ASN A 31 0.53 11.39 -7.20
N VAL A 32 0.96 10.17 -7.48
CA VAL A 32 0.35 8.94 -7.00
C VAL A 32 1.26 8.33 -5.95
N TYR A 33 0.71 8.09 -4.78
CA TYR A 33 1.43 7.53 -3.64
C TYR A 33 1.00 6.07 -3.46
N LEU A 34 1.98 5.19 -3.28
CA LEU A 34 1.77 3.83 -2.81
C LEU A 34 2.08 3.78 -1.33
N TRP A 35 1.13 3.31 -0.56
CA TRP A 35 1.30 3.14 0.87
C TRP A 35 1.02 1.71 1.28
N SER A 36 1.57 1.31 2.42
CA SER A 36 1.20 0.08 3.11
C SER A 36 0.78 0.32 4.54
N LEU A 37 -0.24 -0.42 4.98
CA LEU A 37 -0.57 -0.58 6.38
C LEU A 37 0.16 -1.83 6.89
N ARG A 38 0.96 -1.68 7.95
CA ARG A 38 1.75 -2.77 8.54
C ARG A 38 1.37 -2.95 10.00
N PHE A 39 1.27 -4.21 10.45
CA PHE A 39 1.14 -4.53 11.86
C PHE A 39 2.47 -4.28 12.57
N GLU A 40 2.45 -3.52 13.65
CA GLU A 40 3.63 -3.22 14.46
C GLU A 40 3.47 -3.86 15.84
N PRO A 41 4.11 -5.02 16.11
CA PRO A 41 3.88 -5.78 17.34
C PRO A 41 4.29 -5.02 18.61
N ASN A 42 5.23 -4.08 18.48
CA ASN A 42 5.76 -3.28 19.60
C ASN A 42 5.39 -1.79 19.47
N GLY A 43 4.45 -1.43 18.59
CA GLY A 43 4.08 -0.05 18.27
C GLY A 43 2.59 0.24 18.44
N PRO A 44 2.07 1.36 17.88
CA PRO A 44 0.64 1.46 17.63
C PRO A 44 0.25 0.27 16.74
N ILE A 45 -0.82 -0.44 17.11
CA ILE A 45 -1.24 -1.74 16.53
C ILE A 45 -1.04 -1.82 15.00
N TYR A 46 -1.27 -0.71 14.28
CA TYR A 46 -0.85 -0.56 12.88
C TYR A 46 -0.14 0.76 12.60
N GLY A 47 0.86 0.70 11.72
CA GLY A 47 1.58 1.85 11.16
C GLY A 47 1.30 2.04 9.67
N LEU A 48 1.25 3.30 9.24
CA LEU A 48 1.07 3.70 7.85
C LEU A 48 2.42 4.08 7.23
N TRP A 49 2.84 3.39 6.18
CA TRP A 49 4.14 3.57 5.55
C TRP A 49 4.00 4.00 4.10
N LEU A 50 4.71 5.06 3.72
CA LEU A 50 4.82 5.48 2.32
C LEU A 50 5.90 4.63 1.64
N GLU A 51 5.51 3.81 0.67
CA GLU A 51 6.41 2.88 -0.02
C GLU A 51 7.03 3.50 -1.26
N ASP A 52 6.25 4.22 -2.06
CA ASP A 52 6.72 4.84 -3.29
C ASP A 52 5.82 6.03 -3.68
N MET A 53 6.34 6.88 -4.56
CA MET A 53 5.63 8.00 -5.15
C MET A 53 5.94 8.05 -6.65
N LEU A 54 4.88 8.14 -7.46
CA LEU A 54 4.95 8.33 -8.89
C LEU A 54 4.45 9.74 -9.24
N PRO A 55 5.33 10.65 -9.69
CA PRO A 55 4.92 11.91 -10.26
C PRO A 55 4.16 11.67 -11.57
N MET A 56 2.92 12.13 -11.62
CA MET A 56 2.11 12.19 -12.83
C MET A 56 2.40 13.49 -13.56
N LYS A 57 3.11 13.39 -14.68
CA LYS A 57 3.24 14.50 -15.61
C LYS A 57 2.02 14.51 -16.54
N PRO A 58 1.27 15.62 -16.62
CA PRO A 58 0.07 15.70 -17.47
C PRO A 58 0.40 15.82 -18.96
N ASP A 59 1.64 16.17 -19.32
CA ASP A 59 2.04 16.37 -20.71
C ASP A 59 2.27 15.03 -21.44
N ILE A 60 1.76 14.95 -22.67
CA ILE A 60 1.82 13.77 -23.53
C ILE A 60 3.23 13.55 -24.09
N ASP A 61 3.99 14.63 -24.30
CA ASP A 61 5.34 14.55 -24.88
C ASP A 61 6.35 13.87 -23.92
N ASP A 62 6.05 13.86 -22.62
CA ASP A 62 6.86 13.24 -21.56
C ASP A 62 6.50 11.74 -21.31
N LYS A 63 5.57 11.15 -22.07
CA LYS A 63 5.07 9.79 -21.79
C LYS A 63 6.11 8.68 -21.94
N LEU A 64 7.05 8.82 -22.88
CA LEU A 64 8.12 7.84 -23.05
C LEU A 64 9.18 7.96 -21.94
N ASP A 65 9.49 9.19 -21.52
CA ASP A 65 10.45 9.45 -20.45
C ASP A 65 9.93 9.04 -19.07
N THR A 66 8.62 9.06 -18.88
CA THR A 66 7.96 8.63 -17.64
C THR A 66 7.71 7.13 -17.56
N LEU A 67 7.74 6.41 -18.69
CA LEU A 67 7.45 4.97 -18.76
C LEU A 67 8.32 4.12 -17.79
N PRO A 68 9.63 4.35 -17.63
CA PRO A 68 10.44 3.60 -16.66
C PRO A 68 9.97 3.78 -15.22
N SER A 69 9.57 5.00 -14.84
CA SER A 69 9.05 5.29 -13.49
C SER A 69 7.70 4.62 -13.26
N PHE A 70 6.81 4.64 -14.25
CA PHE A 70 5.53 3.91 -14.21
C PHE A 70 5.75 2.41 -14.03
N LEU A 71 6.59 1.80 -14.87
CA LEU A 71 6.90 0.37 -14.77
C LEU A 71 7.49 0.02 -13.41
N ARG A 72 8.44 0.83 -12.92
CA ARG A 72 9.03 0.63 -11.59
C ARG A 72 7.98 0.67 -10.48
N PHE A 73 7.11 1.68 -10.48
CA PHE A 73 6.07 1.86 -9.47
C PHE A 73 5.09 0.69 -9.43
N PHE A 74 4.52 0.31 -10.58
CA PHE A 74 3.56 -0.80 -10.66
C PHE A 74 4.22 -2.16 -10.43
N TRP A 75 5.49 -2.32 -10.83
CA TRP A 75 6.25 -3.53 -10.53
C TRP A 75 6.54 -3.66 -9.04
N ALA A 76 6.92 -2.56 -8.36
CA ALA A 76 7.09 -2.53 -6.91
C ALA A 76 5.78 -2.90 -6.21
N MET A 77 4.64 -2.32 -6.63
CA MET A 77 3.31 -2.70 -6.12
C MET A 77 3.04 -4.19 -6.30
N LYS A 78 3.31 -4.76 -7.50
CA LYS A 78 3.16 -6.20 -7.75
C LYS A 78 4.06 -7.04 -6.84
N ILE A 79 5.32 -6.63 -6.63
CA ILE A 79 6.24 -7.32 -5.72
C ILE A 79 5.70 -7.28 -4.28
N PHE A 80 5.19 -6.15 -3.81
CA PHE A 80 4.63 -6.04 -2.47
C PHE A 80 3.41 -6.94 -2.25
N VAL A 81 2.64 -7.20 -3.30
CA VAL A 81 1.55 -8.20 -3.28
C VAL A 81 2.13 -9.62 -3.33
N ALA A 82 3.03 -9.91 -4.26
CA ALA A 82 3.52 -11.26 -4.54
C ALA A 82 4.44 -11.83 -3.46
N LEU A 83 5.29 -11.01 -2.84
CA LEU A 83 6.17 -11.44 -1.74
C LEU A 83 5.39 -12.01 -0.56
N TYR A 84 4.11 -11.68 -0.39
CA TYR A 84 3.32 -12.17 0.73
C TYR A 84 2.40 -13.34 0.38
N CYS A 85 2.08 -13.55 -0.91
CA CYS A 85 1.45 -14.79 -1.36
C CYS A 85 2.40 -16.00 -1.35
N LEU A 86 3.72 -15.78 -1.23
CA LEU A 86 4.74 -16.85 -1.17
C LEU A 86 5.16 -17.24 0.25
N PHE A 87 4.60 -16.59 1.29
CA PHE A 87 4.87 -16.88 2.70
C PHE A 87 3.66 -17.51 3.43
N GLU A 88 2.66 -18.00 2.68
CA GLU A 88 1.62 -18.90 3.19
C GLU A 88 1.95 -20.37 2.89
#